data_AF-A0A699ZT15-F1
#
_entry.id   AF-A0A699ZT15-F1
#
_cell.length_a   1.000
_cell.length_b   1.000
_cell.length_c   1.000
_cell.angle_alpha   90.00
_cell.angle_beta   90.00
_cell.angle_gamma   90.00
#
_symmetry.space_group_name_H-M   'P 1'
#
loop_
_entity.id
_entity.type
_entity.pdbx_description
1 polymer ?
#
loop_
_entity_poly.entity_id
_entity_poly.type
_entity_poly.pdbx_seq_one_letter_code
_entity_poly.pdbx_strand_id
1 'polypeptide(L)'
;MDLTAFADFVLAWDHRSHPAAMKYFFPVLNLSNQVGTAEIYTFSKEIHVMWVNMGEYADLTIYDVVDKILDMVKPKTATLITPEDLEVSGMSGIFFSMLADIELFHSYNYQENFIHQEES
;
A
#
# COMPACT_ATOMS: atom_id res chain seq x y z
N MET A 1 12.48 20.32 -5.12
CA MET A 1 11.75 20.35 -3.85
C MET A 1 12.39 21.42 -2.99
N ASP A 2 11.61 22.33 -2.41
CA ASP A 2 12.08 23.31 -1.42
C ASP A 2 11.91 22.75 0.01
N LEU A 3 12.31 23.51 1.04
CA LEU A 3 12.25 23.06 2.43
C LEU A 3 10.82 22.75 2.89
N THR A 4 9.84 23.55 2.46
CA THR A 4 8.43 23.35 2.83
C THR A 4 7.91 22.04 2.25
N ALA A 5 8.14 21.82 0.95
CA ALA A 5 7.72 20.59 0.29
C ALA A 5 8.42 19.34 0.86
N PHE A 6 9.68 19.47 1.29
CA PHE A 6 10.38 18.39 2.01
C PHE A 6 9.77 18.12 3.37
N ALA A 7 9.46 19.15 4.15
CA ALA A 7 8.80 19.00 5.45
C ALA A 7 7.40 18.36 5.31
N ASP A 8 6.61 18.79 4.31
CA ASP A 8 5.31 18.20 4.01
C ASP A 8 5.43 16.71 3.68
N PHE A 9 6.43 16.33 2.87
CA PHE A 9 6.71 14.93 2.55
C PHE A 9 7.06 14.13 3.81
N VAL A 10 8.00 14.62 4.63
CA VAL A 10 8.44 13.92 5.85
C VAL A 10 7.29 13.74 6.83
N LEU A 11 6.49 14.79 7.07
CA LEU A 11 5.34 14.73 7.97
C LEU A 11 4.25 13.80 7.45
N ALA A 12 3.97 13.83 6.15
CA ALA A 12 3.03 12.90 5.54
C ALA A 12 3.54 11.45 5.66
N TRP A 13 4.82 11.21 5.43
CA TRP A 13 5.42 9.88 5.53
C TRP A 13 5.45 9.38 6.97
N ASP A 14 5.85 10.16 7.96
CA ASP A 14 5.89 9.71 9.36
C ASP A 14 4.48 9.45 9.94
N HIS A 15 3.47 10.12 9.39
CA HIS A 15 2.08 10.02 9.82
C HIS A 15 1.15 9.54 8.69
N ARG A 16 1.53 8.48 7.95
CA ARG A 16 0.78 7.95 6.79
C ARG A 16 -0.69 7.62 7.04
N SER A 17 -1.04 7.26 8.28
CA SER A 17 -2.44 6.98 8.64
C SER A 17 -3.29 8.24 8.85
N HIS A 18 -2.68 9.42 8.96
CA HIS A 18 -3.38 10.68 9.21
C HIS A 18 -4.11 11.15 7.94
N PRO A 19 -5.34 11.73 8.04
CA PRO A 19 -6.07 12.20 6.86
C PRO A 19 -5.32 13.21 5.98
N ALA A 20 -4.41 14.00 6.58
CA ALA A 20 -3.55 14.91 5.82
C ALA A 20 -2.54 14.18 4.93
N ALA A 21 -1.95 13.07 5.41
CA ALA A 21 -1.05 12.25 4.61
C ALA A 21 -1.78 11.56 3.46
N MET A 22 -3.01 11.09 3.69
CA MET A 22 -3.86 10.54 2.63
C MET A 22 -4.13 11.59 1.54
N LYS A 23 -4.48 12.83 1.90
CA LYS A 23 -4.64 13.93 0.94
C LYS A 23 -3.36 14.26 0.17
N TYR A 24 -2.21 14.06 0.79
CA TYR A 24 -0.90 14.30 0.17
C TYR A 24 -0.52 13.19 -0.83
N PHE A 25 -0.65 11.91 -0.44
CA PHE A 25 -0.17 10.79 -1.26
C PHE A 25 -1.18 10.25 -2.26
N PHE A 26 -2.48 10.30 -1.98
CA PHE A 26 -3.48 9.72 -2.87
C PHE A 26 -3.44 10.32 -4.30
N PRO A 27 -3.23 11.64 -4.50
CA PRO A 27 -3.05 12.21 -5.84
C PRO A 27 -1.83 11.66 -6.61
N VAL A 28 -0.78 11.22 -5.90
CA VAL A 28 0.43 10.64 -6.52
C VAL A 28 0.10 9.31 -7.20
N LEU A 29 -0.84 8.54 -6.63
CA LEU A 29 -1.25 7.24 -7.16
C LEU A 29 -2.21 7.35 -8.35
N ASN A 30 -2.85 8.50 -8.51
CA ASN A 30 -3.98 8.69 -9.43
C ASN A 30 -3.51 8.96 -10.88
N LEU A 31 -2.96 7.93 -11.55
CA LEU A 31 -2.39 8.08 -12.90
C LEU A 31 -3.46 8.22 -14.00
N SER A 32 -4.65 7.63 -13.82
CA SER A 32 -5.70 7.58 -14.84
C SER A 32 -7.05 8.19 -14.40
N ASN A 33 -7.03 9.13 -13.45
CA ASN A 33 -8.20 9.69 -12.75
C ASN A 33 -8.96 8.69 -11.84
N GLN A 34 -8.41 7.50 -11.65
CA GLN A 34 -8.84 6.52 -10.65
C GLN A 34 -7.62 5.80 -10.08
N VAL A 35 -7.77 5.23 -8.88
CA VAL A 35 -6.79 4.30 -8.29
C VAL A 35 -7.40 2.91 -8.35
N GLY A 36 -7.14 2.22 -9.47
CA GLY A 36 -7.61 0.87 -9.71
C GLY A 36 -6.49 -0.16 -9.64
N THR A 37 -6.78 -1.38 -10.09
CA THR A 37 -5.79 -2.48 -10.18
C THR A 37 -4.56 -2.10 -11.00
N ALA A 38 -4.71 -1.31 -12.05
CA ALA A 38 -3.60 -0.88 -12.91
C ALA A 38 -2.61 0.03 -12.15
N GLU A 39 -3.12 0.98 -11.37
CA GLU A 39 -2.30 1.84 -10.51
C GLU A 39 -1.60 1.03 -9.42
N ILE A 40 -2.35 0.19 -8.69
CA ILE A 40 -1.80 -0.66 -7.63
C ILE A 40 -0.69 -1.56 -8.18
N TYR A 41 -0.93 -2.22 -9.32
CA TYR A 41 0.06 -3.02 -10.02
C TYR A 41 1.31 -2.20 -10.36
N THR A 42 1.12 -1.00 -10.89
CA THR A 42 2.22 -0.12 -11.33
C THR A 42 3.13 0.24 -10.17
N PHE A 43 2.57 0.67 -9.03
CA PHE A 43 3.35 1.04 -7.86
C PHE A 43 3.93 -0.17 -7.11
N SER A 44 3.24 -1.31 -7.13
CA SER A 44 3.73 -2.54 -6.48
C SER A 44 4.85 -3.25 -7.24
N LYS A 45 5.10 -2.87 -8.51
CA LYS A 45 6.04 -3.60 -9.38
C LYS A 45 7.46 -3.65 -8.84
N GLU A 46 7.99 -2.50 -8.40
CA GLU A 46 9.35 -2.46 -7.86
C GLU A 46 9.43 -3.16 -6.50
N ILE A 47 8.40 -3.00 -5.66
CA ILE A 47 8.30 -3.70 -4.37
C ILE A 47 8.32 -5.22 -4.59
N HIS A 48 7.56 -5.73 -5.56
CA HIS A 48 7.56 -7.15 -5.91
C HIS A 48 8.93 -7.64 -6.38
N VAL A 49 9.63 -6.87 -7.23
CA VAL A 49 10.99 -7.22 -7.67
C VAL A 49 11.96 -7.27 -6.49
N MET A 50 11.93 -6.27 -5.61
CA MET A 50 12.77 -6.25 -4.41
C MET A 50 12.47 -7.43 -3.49
N TRP A 51 11.19 -7.75 -3.32
CA TRP A 51 10.73 -8.88 -2.50
C TRP A 51 11.24 -10.22 -3.02
N VAL A 52 11.07 -10.51 -4.32
CA VAL A 52 11.58 -11.74 -4.95
C VAL A 52 13.10 -11.85 -4.81
N ASN A 53 13.82 -10.72 -4.95
CA ASN A 53 15.29 -10.70 -4.83
C ASN A 53 15.79 -10.96 -3.40
N MET A 54 14.97 -10.74 -2.37
CA MET A 54 15.33 -11.09 -0.99
C MET A 54 15.23 -12.59 -0.71
N GLY A 55 14.70 -13.39 -1.64
CA GLY A 55 14.54 -14.84 -1.47
C GLY A 55 13.37 -15.24 -0.56
N GLU A 56 12.59 -14.26 -0.11
CA GLU A 56 11.38 -14.46 0.69
C GLU A 56 10.20 -14.76 -0.25
N TYR A 57 9.54 -15.91 -0.07
CA TYR A 57 8.27 -16.26 -0.72
C TYR A 57 8.26 -16.06 -2.25
N ALA A 58 9.23 -16.62 -2.96
CA ALA A 58 9.42 -16.50 -4.42
C ALA A 58 8.22 -16.94 -5.30
N ASP A 59 7.17 -17.50 -4.70
CA ASP A 59 6.03 -18.09 -5.40
C ASP A 59 4.83 -17.15 -5.58
N LEU A 60 4.74 -16.00 -4.88
CA LEU A 60 3.61 -15.08 -5.14
C LEU A 60 3.87 -14.22 -6.37
N THR A 61 2.86 -14.15 -7.21
CA THR A 61 2.81 -13.25 -8.35
C THR A 61 2.52 -11.83 -7.88
N ILE A 62 2.84 -10.85 -8.71
CA ILE A 62 2.43 -9.46 -8.46
C ILE A 62 0.91 -9.31 -8.37
N TYR A 63 0.12 -10.19 -9.00
CA TYR A 63 -1.33 -10.14 -8.89
C TYR A 63 -1.82 -10.54 -7.50
N ASP A 64 -1.13 -11.46 -6.83
CA ASP A 64 -1.43 -11.81 -5.43
C ASP A 64 -1.18 -10.60 -4.51
N VAL A 65 -0.18 -9.76 -4.80
CA VAL A 65 0.05 -8.50 -4.08
C VAL A 65 -1.10 -7.52 -4.30
N VAL A 66 -1.59 -7.40 -5.54
CA VAL A 66 -2.73 -6.53 -5.87
C VAL A 66 -3.99 -7.02 -5.15
N ASP A 67 -4.30 -8.31 -5.22
CA ASP A 67 -5.47 -8.90 -4.59
C ASP A 67 -5.42 -8.74 -3.07
N LYS A 68 -4.25 -8.97 -2.46
CA LYS A 68 -4.03 -8.72 -1.03
C LYS A 68 -4.31 -7.27 -0.62
N ILE A 69 -3.84 -6.30 -1.42
CA ILE A 69 -4.12 -4.88 -1.16
C ILE A 69 -5.63 -4.60 -1.25
N LEU A 70 -6.32 -5.17 -2.24
CA LEU A 70 -7.77 -5.02 -2.37
C LEU A 70 -8.54 -5.68 -1.23
N ASP A 71 -8.12 -6.87 -0.78
CA ASP A 71 -8.73 -7.59 0.34
C ASP A 71 -8.52 -6.89 1.68
N MET A 72 -7.38 -6.22 1.85
CA MET A 72 -7.10 -5.39 3.01
C MET A 72 -7.99 -4.14 3.05
N VAL A 73 -8.13 -3.43 1.92
CA VAL A 73 -8.89 -2.17 1.84
C VAL A 73 -10.40 -2.39 1.76
N LYS A 74 -10.85 -3.49 1.14
CA LYS A 74 -12.26 -3.83 0.90
C LYS A 74 -13.06 -2.68 0.28
N PRO A 75 -12.64 -2.18 -0.90
CA PRO A 75 -13.28 -1.02 -1.50
C PRO A 75 -14.76 -1.28 -1.82
N LYS A 76 -15.58 -0.24 -1.69
CA LYS A 76 -17.02 -0.30 -1.96
C LYS A 76 -17.33 -0.65 -3.41
N THR A 77 -16.53 -0.13 -4.34
CA THR A 77 -16.59 -0.52 -5.75
C THR A 77 -15.47 -1.51 -6.01
N ALA A 78 -15.82 -2.68 -6.54
CA ALA A 78 -14.83 -3.70 -6.86
C ALA A 78 -13.67 -3.08 -7.67
N THR A 79 -12.45 -3.39 -7.24
CA THR A 79 -11.17 -3.00 -7.87
C THR A 79 -10.85 -1.49 -7.94
N LEU A 80 -11.66 -0.62 -7.34
CA LEU A 80 -11.42 0.83 -7.32
C LEU A 80 -11.32 1.33 -5.88
N ILE A 81 -10.15 1.83 -5.49
CA ILE A 81 -9.92 2.41 -4.17
C ILE A 81 -10.17 3.90 -4.23
N THR A 82 -10.94 4.42 -3.28
CA THR A 82 -11.14 5.85 -3.03
C THR A 82 -10.52 6.27 -1.71
N PRO A 83 -10.35 7.59 -1.46
CA PRO A 83 -9.94 8.07 -0.13
C PRO A 83 -10.92 7.66 0.97
N GLU A 84 -12.22 7.58 0.66
CA GLU A 84 -13.24 7.13 1.61
C GLU A 84 -13.03 5.65 1.99
N ASP A 85 -12.69 4.78 1.03
CA ASP A 85 -12.39 3.37 1.32
C ASP A 85 -11.18 3.23 2.26
N LEU A 86 -10.14 4.04 2.06
CA LEU A 86 -8.96 4.04 2.94
C LEU A 86 -9.25 4.60 4.33
N GLU A 87 -10.14 5.60 4.44
CA GLU A 87 -10.59 6.16 5.71
C GLU A 87 -11.45 5.16 6.50
N VAL A 88 -12.42 4.52 5.83
CA VAL A 88 -13.32 3.54 6.46
C VAL A 88 -12.59 2.26 6.86
N SER A 89 -11.67 1.77 6.02
CA SER A 89 -10.87 0.58 6.36
C SER A 89 -9.85 0.83 7.48
N GLY A 90 -9.42 2.09 7.68
CA GLY A 90 -8.34 2.44 8.60
C GLY A 90 -6.96 1.96 8.12
N MET A 91 -6.85 1.51 6.86
CA MET A 91 -5.65 0.85 6.33
C MET A 91 -4.73 1.79 5.54
N SER A 92 -5.02 3.11 5.50
CA SER A 92 -4.24 4.10 4.73
C SER A 92 -2.73 4.02 4.99
N GLY A 93 -2.32 3.87 6.25
CA GLY A 93 -0.91 3.74 6.63
C GLY A 93 -0.23 2.52 6.01
N ILE A 94 -0.87 1.36 6.08
CA ILE A 94 -0.34 0.10 5.54
C ILE A 94 -0.39 0.15 4.01
N PHE A 95 -1.49 0.64 3.43
CA PHE A 95 -1.67 0.80 1.99
C PHE A 95 -0.52 1.59 1.34
N PHE A 96 -0.19 2.78 1.85
CA PHE A 96 0.94 3.56 1.30
C PHE A 96 2.29 2.89 1.55
N SER A 97 2.44 2.19 2.68
CA SER A 97 3.69 1.49 3.01
C SER A 97 3.93 0.32 2.05
N MET A 98 2.91 -0.49 1.76
CA MET A 98 3.01 -1.64 0.85
C MET A 98 3.38 -1.25 -0.58
N LEU A 99 2.99 -0.04 -1.02
CA LEU A 99 3.28 0.46 -2.37
C LEU A 99 4.67 1.09 -2.53
N ALA A 100 5.37 1.40 -1.43
CA ALA A 100 6.55 2.26 -1.48
C ALA A 100 7.74 1.77 -0.63
N ASP A 101 7.53 0.83 0.29
CA ASP A 101 8.56 0.38 1.23
C ASP A 101 8.52 -1.14 1.40
N ILE A 102 9.63 -1.78 1.02
CA ILE A 102 9.75 -3.23 1.04
C ILE A 102 9.85 -3.81 2.47
N GLU A 103 10.49 -3.10 3.40
CA GLU A 103 10.64 -3.57 4.77
C GLU A 103 9.30 -3.53 5.50
N LEU A 104 8.53 -2.47 5.28
CA LEU A 104 7.18 -2.34 5.83
C LEU A 104 6.21 -3.34 5.18
N PHE A 105 6.32 -3.56 3.87
CA PHE A 105 5.58 -4.64 3.19
C PHE A 105 5.90 -6.00 3.83
N HIS A 106 7.18 -6.33 3.99
CA HIS A 106 7.62 -7.59 4.58
C HIS A 106 7.12 -7.76 6.02
N SER A 107 7.24 -6.71 6.84
CA SER A 107 6.76 -6.71 8.23
C SER A 107 5.26 -6.99 8.33
N TYR A 108 4.44 -6.39 7.47
CA TYR A 108 2.99 -6.63 7.45
C TYR A 108 2.66 -8.08 7.05
N ASN A 109 3.28 -8.59 5.99
CA ASN A 109 3.10 -9.97 5.54
C ASN A 109 3.47 -10.99 6.63
N TYR A 110 4.59 -10.76 7.32
CA TYR A 110 5.03 -11.63 8.39
C TYR A 110 4.03 -11.67 9.56
N GLN A 111 3.52 -10.51 9.98
CA GLN A 111 2.53 -10.42 11.06
C GLN A 111 1.21 -11.12 10.69
N GLU A 112 0.70 -10.92 9.48
CA GLU A 112 -0.54 -11.55 9.02
C GLU A 112 -0.40 -13.08 8.91
N ASN A 113 0.71 -13.56 8.35
CA ASN A 113 1.00 -15.00 8.25
C ASN A 113 1.13 -15.67 9.63
N PHE A 114 1.70 -14.97 10.61
CA PHE A 114 1.82 -15.47 11.98
C PHE A 114 0.44 -15.64 12.64
N ILE A 115 -0.45 -14.65 12.49
CA ILE A 115 -1.81 -14.71 13.03
C ILE A 115 -2.59 -15.89 12.42
N HIS A 116 -2.49 -16.11 11.11
CA HIS A 116 -3.18 -17.21 10.45
C HIS A 116 -2.69 -18.61 10.86
N GLN A 117 -1.46 -18.77 11.35
CA GLN A 117 -0.95 -20.04 11.86
C GLN A 117 -1.46 -20.36 13.27
N GLU A 118 -1.80 -19.35 14.09
CA GLU A 118 -2.36 -19.57 15.42
C GLU A 118 -3.86 -19.92 15.38
N GLU A 119 -4.56 -19.56 14.29
CA GLU A 119 -5.99 -19.85 14.09
C GLU A 119 -6.26 -21.21 13.41
N SER A 120 -5.22 -21.92 12.95
CA SER A 120 -5.30 -23.22 12.26
C SER A 120 -4.97 -24.41 13.16
#